data_AF-C6J0T0-F1
#
_entry.id   AF-C6J0T0-F1
#
_cell.length_a   1.000
_cell.length_b   1.000
_cell.length_c   1.000
_cell.angle_alpha   90.00
_cell.angle_beta   90.00
_cell.angle_gamma   90.00
#
_symmetry.space_group_name_H-M   'P 1'
#
loop_
_entity.id
_entity.type
_entity.pdbx_description
1 polymer ?
#
loop_
_entity_poly.entity_id
_entity_poly.type
_entity_poly.pdbx_seq_one_letter_code
_entity_poly.pdbx_strand_id
1 'polypeptide(L)'
;MTKAIITPTATIGYYRNARTQLIEVTLGVGRAAKRITVHPTLFIAIFPDVDRRWTGGTIDANPSQLYALGLGPKPRKEMTVKLADMPYQVRYVYAPQIDRYIARLLGTRQELSSNPRHFRHVTGVSNRAVLGSISLTADQARALGFIIAQEEVAADELSA
;
A
#
# COMPACT_ATOMS: atom_id res chain seq x y z
N MET A 1 22.80 -2.40 19.67
CA MET A 1 23.08 -3.44 18.66
C MET A 1 21.75 -3.91 18.08
N THR A 2 21.39 -3.44 16.89
CA THR A 2 20.11 -3.76 16.24
C THR A 2 20.20 -5.18 15.66
N LYS A 3 19.41 -6.09 16.21
CA LYS A 3 19.36 -7.49 15.76
C LYS A 3 18.77 -7.51 14.33
N ALA A 4 19.56 -7.89 13.33
CA ALA A 4 19.08 -8.03 11.96
C ALA A 4 18.07 -9.18 11.91
N ILE A 5 16.79 -8.85 11.72
CA ILE A 5 15.73 -9.84 11.52
C ILE A 5 15.82 -10.28 10.06
N ILE A 6 16.35 -11.47 9.83
CA ILE A 6 16.37 -12.09 8.50
C ILE A 6 14.94 -12.58 8.24
N THR A 7 14.16 -11.76 7.55
CA THR A 7 12.81 -12.14 7.14
C THR A 7 12.92 -13.11 5.96
N PRO A 8 12.37 -14.34 6.04
CA PRO A 8 12.42 -15.28 4.93
C PRO A 8 11.65 -14.71 3.74
N THR A 9 12.32 -14.58 2.59
CA THR A 9 11.73 -14.15 1.32
C THR A 9 11.49 -15.35 0.41
N ALA A 10 10.44 -15.27 -0.41
CA ALA A 10 10.19 -16.23 -1.48
C ALA A 10 10.13 -15.49 -2.81
N THR A 11 10.84 -16.01 -3.81
CA THR A 11 10.85 -15.42 -5.14
C THR A 11 9.55 -15.75 -5.87
N ILE A 12 8.88 -14.70 -6.37
CA ILE A 12 7.68 -14.80 -7.21
C ILE A 12 7.99 -14.28 -8.61
N GLY A 13 7.43 -14.94 -9.62
CA GLY A 13 7.39 -14.42 -10.99
C GLY A 13 6.16 -13.55 -11.20
N TYR A 14 6.28 -12.47 -11.96
CA TYR A 14 5.15 -11.66 -12.35
C TYR A 14 5.27 -11.21 -13.79
N TYR A 15 4.14 -11.00 -14.46
CA TYR A 15 4.11 -10.31 -15.74
C TYR A 15 2.78 -9.60 -15.94
N ARG A 16 2.80 -8.48 -16.67
CA ARG A 16 1.63 -7.72 -17.05
C ARG A 16 1.10 -8.26 -18.37
N ASN A 17 -0.09 -8.81 -18.34
CA ASN A 17 -0.76 -9.31 -19.53
C ASN A 17 -1.20 -8.12 -20.40
N ALA A 18 -0.69 -8.05 -21.63
CA ALA A 18 -0.97 -6.93 -22.54
C ALA A 18 -2.45 -6.84 -22.97
N ARG A 19 -3.19 -7.96 -22.93
CA ARG A 19 -4.59 -8.03 -23.35
C ARG A 19 -5.55 -7.60 -22.24
N THR A 20 -5.33 -8.09 -21.02
CA THR A 20 -6.20 -7.80 -19.87
C THR A 20 -5.72 -6.61 -19.05
N GLN A 21 -4.48 -6.16 -19.26
CA GLN A 21 -3.80 -5.13 -18.48
C GLN A 21 -3.63 -5.49 -16.99
N LEU A 22 -3.91 -6.74 -16.60
CA LEU A 22 -3.73 -7.25 -15.25
C LEU A 22 -2.34 -7.87 -15.08
N ILE A 23 -1.89 -7.99 -13.83
CA ILE A 23 -0.62 -8.62 -13.49
C ILE A 23 -0.89 -10.05 -13.06
N GLU A 24 -0.32 -10.99 -13.79
CA GLU A 24 -0.30 -12.40 -13.43
C GLU A 24 0.92 -12.67 -12.57
N VAL A 25 0.68 -13.18 -11.36
CA VAL A 25 1.72 -13.50 -10.38
C VAL A 25 1.75 -15.02 -10.21
N THR A 26 2.96 -15.58 -10.26
CA THR A 26 3.22 -17.01 -10.11
C THR A 26 4.16 -17.23 -8.93
N LEU A 27 3.73 -18.03 -7.97
CA LEU A 27 4.55 -18.50 -6.85
C LEU A 27 4.87 -19.99 -7.06
N GLY A 28 6.16 -20.33 -7.07
CA GLY A 28 6.65 -21.70 -7.27
C GLY A 28 6.80 -22.09 -8.75
N VAL A 29 7.19 -23.35 -8.99
CA VAL A 29 7.53 -23.88 -10.31
C VAL A 29 6.72 -25.14 -10.62
N GLY A 30 6.33 -25.34 -11.88
CA GLY A 30 5.69 -26.57 -12.34
C GLY A 30 4.25 -26.77 -11.85
N ARG A 31 3.88 -28.02 -11.51
CA ARG A 31 2.50 -28.40 -11.14
C ARG A 31 2.03 -27.86 -9.79
N ALA A 32 2.95 -27.43 -8.92
CA ALA A 32 2.63 -26.82 -7.63
C ALA A 32 2.58 -25.27 -7.69
N ALA A 33 2.78 -24.69 -8.88
CA ALA A 33 2.79 -23.24 -9.05
C ALA A 33 1.39 -22.66 -8.80
N LYS A 34 1.29 -21.77 -7.82
CA LYS A 34 0.07 -21.00 -7.58
C LYS A 34 0.10 -19.76 -8.47
N ARG A 35 -0.98 -19.55 -9.22
CA ARG A 35 -1.15 -18.39 -10.10
C ARG A 35 -2.33 -17.56 -9.64
N ILE A 36 -2.14 -16.26 -9.63
CA ILE A 36 -3.21 -15.29 -9.37
C ILE A 36 -3.12 -14.16 -10.37
N THR A 37 -4.23 -13.48 -10.56
CA THR A 37 -4.31 -12.29 -11.38
C THR A 37 -4.69 -11.12 -10.48
N VAL A 38 -3.91 -10.05 -10.55
CA VAL A 38 -3.99 -8.92 -9.63
C VAL A 38 -4.07 -7.62 -10.43
N HIS A 39 -4.86 -6.67 -9.94
CA HIS A 39 -4.91 -5.34 -10.53
C HIS A 39 -3.56 -4.61 -10.36
N PRO A 40 -3.03 -3.91 -11.38
CA PRO A 40 -1.73 -3.24 -11.30
C PRO A 40 -1.60 -2.30 -10.10
N THR A 41 -2.65 -1.57 -9.75
CA THR A 41 -2.67 -0.68 -8.58
C THR A 41 -2.41 -1.44 -7.27
N LEU A 42 -3.03 -2.62 -7.10
CA LEU A 42 -2.83 -3.42 -5.89
C LEU A 42 -1.43 -4.02 -5.86
N PHE A 43 -0.94 -4.50 -7.00
CA PHE A 43 0.40 -5.05 -7.10
C PHE A 43 1.49 -4.01 -6.79
N ILE A 44 1.37 -2.79 -7.32
CA ILE A 44 2.32 -1.69 -7.04
C ILE A 44 2.21 -1.23 -5.58
N ALA A 45 1.04 -1.32 -4.96
CA ALA A 45 0.89 -1.01 -3.53
C ALA A 45 1.62 -2.04 -2.65
N ILE A 46 1.65 -3.32 -3.06
CA ILE A 46 2.33 -4.40 -2.33
C ILE A 46 3.85 -4.39 -2.61
N PHE A 47 4.25 -4.04 -3.82
CA PHE A 47 5.65 -3.96 -4.27
C PHE A 47 5.99 -2.57 -4.81
N PRO A 48 6.21 -1.58 -3.94
CA PRO A 48 6.44 -0.19 -4.35
C PRO A 48 7.76 -0.02 -5.13
N ASP A 49 8.74 -0.90 -4.90
CA ASP A 49 10.06 -0.86 -5.52
C ASP A 49 10.10 -1.44 -6.94
N VAL A 50 9.00 -2.03 -7.42
CA VAL A 50 8.92 -2.55 -8.78
C VAL A 50 8.84 -1.38 -9.77
N ASP A 51 9.72 -1.42 -10.78
CA ASP A 51 9.67 -0.46 -11.88
C ASP A 51 8.32 -0.56 -12.62
N ARG A 52 7.58 0.54 -12.60
CA ARG A 52 6.25 0.66 -13.22
C ARG A 52 6.30 0.56 -14.74
N ARG A 53 7.49 0.68 -15.35
CA ARG A 53 7.71 0.53 -16.79
C ARG A 53 7.84 -0.93 -17.22
N TRP A 54 8.07 -1.85 -16.29
CA TRP A 54 8.35 -3.24 -16.62
C TRP A 54 7.08 -4.06 -16.85
N THR A 55 7.16 -4.96 -17.84
CA THR A 55 6.09 -5.87 -18.25
C THR A 55 6.20 -7.24 -17.60
N GLY A 56 7.25 -7.52 -16.84
CA GLY A 56 7.39 -8.74 -16.05
C GLY A 56 8.80 -8.93 -15.49
N GLY A 57 8.96 -9.92 -14.62
CA GLY A 57 10.20 -10.21 -13.94
C GLY A 57 10.02 -11.19 -12.78
N THR A 58 11.02 -11.22 -11.91
CA THR A 58 10.96 -11.90 -10.61
C THR A 58 11.22 -10.90 -9.50
N ILE A 59 10.55 -11.09 -8.36
CA ILE A 59 10.73 -10.27 -7.17
C ILE A 59 10.71 -11.15 -5.93
N ASP A 60 11.51 -10.77 -4.94
CA ASP A 60 11.48 -11.40 -3.64
C ASP A 60 10.34 -10.83 -2.80
N ALA A 61 9.41 -11.70 -2.42
CA ALA A 61 8.26 -11.36 -1.61
C ALA A 61 8.44 -11.89 -0.19
N ASN A 62 8.27 -11.02 0.80
CA ASN A 62 8.18 -11.42 2.18
C ASN A 62 6.81 -12.09 2.47
N PRO A 63 6.62 -12.76 3.62
CA PRO A 63 5.38 -13.48 3.87
C PRO A 63 4.15 -12.56 4.01
N SER A 64 4.35 -11.29 4.38
CA SER A 64 3.27 -10.30 4.43
C SER A 64 2.77 -9.87 3.05
N GLN A 65 3.70 -9.75 2.09
CA GLN A 65 3.39 -9.44 0.69
C GLN A 65 2.71 -10.63 0.02
N LEU A 66 3.17 -11.86 0.30
CA LEU A 66 2.50 -13.07 -0.16
C LEU A 66 1.08 -13.20 0.41
N TYR A 67 0.88 -12.82 1.68
CA TYR A 67 -0.45 -12.78 2.28
C TYR A 67 -1.35 -11.71 1.65
N ALA A 68 -0.83 -10.51 1.40
CA ALA A 68 -1.57 -9.43 0.73
C ALA A 68 -1.98 -9.80 -0.70
N LEU A 69 -1.19 -10.65 -1.37
CA LEU A 69 -1.53 -11.27 -2.66
C LEU A 69 -2.51 -12.44 -2.55
N GLY A 70 -2.79 -12.96 -1.35
CA GLY A 70 -3.61 -14.16 -1.14
C GLY A 70 -2.89 -15.48 -1.45
N LEU A 71 -1.56 -15.45 -1.61
CA LEU A 71 -0.72 -16.62 -1.90
C LEU A 71 -0.11 -17.25 -0.65
N GLY A 72 0.04 -16.47 0.41
CA GLY A 72 0.61 -16.88 1.69
C GLY A 72 -0.41 -17.56 2.62
N PRO A 73 0.05 -18.35 3.60
CA PRO A 73 -0.81 -18.83 4.68
C PRO A 73 -1.43 -17.64 5.42
N LYS A 74 -2.70 -17.76 5.82
CA LYS A 74 -3.35 -16.80 6.70
C LYS A 74 -2.48 -16.70 7.97
N PRO A 75 -2.06 -15.51 8.42
CA PRO A 75 -1.18 -15.40 9.57
C PRO A 75 -1.84 -16.09 10.77
N ARG A 76 -1.21 -17.15 11.28
CA ARG A 76 -1.58 -17.79 12.54
C ARG A 76 -1.22 -16.80 13.64
N LYS A 77 -2.17 -15.94 14.03
CA LYS A 77 -2.27 -15.09 15.25
C LYS A 77 -1.04 -14.31 15.76
N GLU A 78 0.16 -14.46 15.20
CA GLU A 78 1.44 -13.94 15.70
C GLU A 78 2.22 -13.17 14.63
N MET A 79 1.78 -13.21 13.37
CA MET A 79 2.27 -12.29 12.34
C MET A 79 1.28 -11.14 12.17
N THR A 80 1.14 -10.35 13.23
CA THR A 80 0.61 -8.99 13.17
C THR A 80 1.64 -8.16 12.42
N VAL A 81 1.74 -8.38 11.11
CA VAL A 81 2.25 -7.35 10.20
C VAL A 81 1.32 -6.19 10.49
N LYS A 82 1.83 -5.17 11.17
CA LYS A 82 1.07 -3.96 11.45
C LYS A 82 0.56 -3.48 10.10
N LEU A 83 -0.72 -3.73 9.80
CA LEU A 83 -1.39 -3.17 8.64
C LEU A 83 -1.32 -1.63 8.66
N ALA A 84 -1.00 -1.06 9.83
CA ALA A 84 -0.66 0.33 10.06
C ALA A 84 0.54 0.85 9.22
N ASP A 85 1.43 -0.03 8.74
CA ASP A 85 2.63 0.38 7.99
C ASP A 85 2.44 0.34 6.46
N MET A 86 1.27 -0.08 5.95
CA MET A 86 0.98 0.04 4.51
C MET A 86 0.68 1.50 4.15
N PRO A 87 1.40 2.09 3.17
CA PRO A 87 1.18 3.47 2.79
C PRO A 87 -0.19 3.67 2.15
N TYR A 88 -0.98 4.60 2.69
CA TYR A 88 -2.23 5.06 2.11
C TYR A 88 -1.99 5.88 0.86
N GLN A 89 -2.58 5.49 -0.27
CA GLN A 89 -2.49 6.31 -1.47
C GLN A 89 -3.55 7.41 -1.48
N VAL A 90 -3.09 8.65 -1.62
CA VAL A 90 -3.93 9.84 -1.72
C VAL A 90 -3.69 10.51 -3.07
N ARG A 91 -4.76 10.75 -3.82
CA ARG A 91 -4.75 11.63 -4.99
C ARG A 91 -5.11 13.03 -4.56
N TYR A 92 -4.42 14.04 -5.08
CA TYR A 92 -4.71 15.43 -4.73
C TYR A 92 -4.78 16.33 -5.96
N VAL A 93 -5.58 17.38 -5.85
CA VAL A 93 -5.72 18.48 -6.81
C VAL A 93 -5.70 19.79 -6.05
N TYR A 94 -4.87 20.74 -6.46
CA TYR A 94 -4.94 22.12 -6.01
C TYR A 94 -5.98 22.86 -6.84
N ALA A 95 -7.02 23.36 -6.17
CA ALA A 95 -8.08 24.14 -6.77
C ALA A 95 -7.79 25.63 -6.53
N PRO A 96 -7.27 26.39 -7.52
CA PRO A 96 -6.85 27.77 -7.34
C PRO A 96 -8.03 28.72 -7.07
N GLN A 97 -9.24 28.35 -7.50
CA GLN A 97 -10.47 29.15 -7.30
C GLN A 97 -10.85 29.28 -5.81
N ILE A 98 -10.49 28.28 -5.01
CA ILE A 98 -10.81 28.20 -3.57
C ILE A 98 -9.56 28.17 -2.69
N ASP A 99 -8.37 28.33 -3.30
CA ASP A 99 -7.05 28.26 -2.65
C ASP A 99 -6.87 27.05 -1.71
N ARG A 100 -7.27 25.86 -2.17
CA ARG A 100 -7.23 24.62 -1.37
C ARG A 100 -6.75 23.41 -2.14
N TYR A 101 -6.14 22.47 -1.44
CA TYR A 101 -5.93 21.12 -1.94
C TYR A 101 -7.13 20.26 -1.62
N ILE A 102 -7.67 19.59 -2.63
CA ILE A 102 -8.66 18.54 -2.52
C ILE A 102 -7.91 17.22 -2.56
N ALA A 103 -7.94 16.47 -1.47
CA ALA A 103 -7.25 15.20 -1.29
C ALA A 103 -8.27 14.07 -1.18
N ARG A 104 -8.12 13.03 -2.01
CA ARG A 104 -8.98 11.84 -2.03
C ARG A 104 -8.15 10.61 -1.68
N LEU A 105 -8.59 9.90 -0.64
CA LEU A 105 -7.96 8.65 -0.22
C LEU A 105 -8.45 7.48 -1.08
N LEU A 106 -7.54 6.87 -1.85
CA LEU A 106 -7.86 5.76 -2.74
C LEU A 106 -8.31 4.52 -1.95
N GLY A 107 -9.31 3.82 -2.49
CA GLY A 107 -9.95 2.69 -1.82
C GLY A 107 -11.05 3.11 -0.82
N THR A 108 -11.22 4.41 -0.57
CA THR A 108 -12.31 4.95 0.25
C THR A 108 -13.12 5.99 -0.53
N ARG A 109 -14.24 6.41 0.04
CA ARG A 109 -15.04 7.55 -0.46
C ARG A 109 -14.69 8.86 0.27
N GLN A 110 -13.57 8.90 0.99
CA GLN A 110 -13.16 10.07 1.75
C GLN A 110 -12.46 11.08 0.84
N GLU A 111 -12.94 12.32 0.90
CA GLU A 111 -12.38 13.47 0.21
C GLU A 111 -12.34 14.64 1.18
N LEU A 112 -11.20 15.32 1.26
CA LEU A 112 -10.95 16.39 2.20
C LEU A 112 -10.39 17.60 1.48
N SER A 113 -10.86 18.78 1.86
CA SER A 113 -10.22 20.04 1.48
C SER A 113 -9.26 20.47 2.58
N SER A 114 -8.01 20.76 2.23
CA SER A 114 -6.99 21.22 3.16
C SER A 114 -6.32 22.50 2.67
N ASN A 115 -5.93 23.35 3.61
CA ASN A 115 -5.19 24.56 3.33
C ASN A 115 -3.82 24.22 2.71
N PRO A 116 -3.33 24.99 1.73
CA PRO A 116 -2.07 24.69 1.03
C PRO A 116 -0.86 24.53 1.94
N ARG A 117 -0.74 25.39 2.95
CA ARG A 117 0.37 25.32 3.91
C ARG A 117 0.32 24.03 4.74
N HIS A 118 -0.86 23.68 5.24
CA HIS A 118 -1.06 22.48 6.05
C HIS A 118 -0.85 21.21 5.21
N PHE A 119 -1.47 21.14 4.03
CA PHE A 119 -1.32 20.01 3.12
C PHE A 119 0.15 19.76 2.77
N ARG A 120 0.89 20.80 2.37
CA ARG A 120 2.31 20.67 2.02
C ARG A 120 3.19 20.31 3.22
N HIS A 121 2.90 20.85 4.41
CA HIS A 121 3.62 20.52 5.62
C HIS A 121 3.49 19.03 5.98
N VAL A 122 2.29 18.48 5.89
CA VAL A 122 2.02 17.07 6.24
C VAL A 122 2.54 16.11 5.16
N THR A 123 2.37 16.47 3.88
CA THR A 123 2.66 15.57 2.75
C THR A 123 4.06 15.71 2.15
N GLY A 124 4.79 16.79 2.48
CA GLY A 124 6.10 17.09 1.91
C GLY A 124 6.06 17.48 0.42
N VAL A 125 4.88 17.72 -0.14
CA VAL A 125 4.68 18.02 -1.55
C VAL A 125 5.20 19.42 -1.90
N SER A 126 5.87 19.54 -3.05
CA SER A 126 6.43 20.81 -3.55
C SER A 126 5.36 21.90 -3.73
N ASN A 127 5.75 23.15 -3.51
CA ASN A 127 4.90 24.32 -3.74
C ASN A 127 4.35 24.43 -5.17
N ARG A 128 5.00 23.79 -6.14
CA ARG A 128 4.60 23.81 -7.56
C ARG A 128 3.66 22.65 -7.94
N ALA A 129 3.39 21.72 -7.04
CA ALA A 129 2.59 20.54 -7.36
C ALA A 129 1.09 20.87 -7.31
N VAL A 130 0.46 20.87 -8.47
CA VAL A 130 -0.97 21.21 -8.64
C VAL A 130 -1.85 19.95 -8.67
N LEU A 131 -1.31 18.80 -9.08
CA LEU A 131 -2.04 17.53 -9.16
C LEU A 131 -1.04 16.40 -8.93
N GLY A 132 -1.47 15.33 -8.27
CA GLY A 132 -0.63 14.14 -8.15
C GLY A 132 -1.24 13.02 -7.33
N SER A 133 -0.41 12.01 -7.08
CA SER A 133 -0.68 10.91 -6.17
C SER A 133 0.51 10.75 -5.24
N ILE A 134 0.24 10.59 -3.95
CA ILE A 134 1.26 10.40 -2.91
C ILE A 134 0.88 9.22 -2.03
N SER A 135 1.91 8.63 -1.44
CA SER A 135 1.80 7.59 -0.42
C SER A 135 1.99 8.26 0.94
N LEU A 136 1.05 8.06 1.86
CA LEU A 136 1.08 8.62 3.21
C LEU A 136 1.10 7.54 4.27
N THR A 137 1.75 7.81 5.39
CA THR A 137 1.62 6.96 6.59
C THR A 137 0.24 7.15 7.23
N ALA A 138 -0.14 6.24 8.13
CA ALA A 138 -1.38 6.38 8.91
C ALA A 138 -1.44 7.72 9.66
N ASP A 139 -0.32 8.15 10.26
CA ASP A 139 -0.23 9.39 11.02
C ASP A 139 -0.36 10.63 10.13
N GLN A 140 0.25 10.62 8.94
CA GLN A 140 0.09 11.71 7.97
C GLN A 140 -1.34 11.77 7.43
N ALA A 141 -1.96 10.63 7.17
CA ALA A 141 -3.35 10.58 6.72
C ALA A 141 -4.31 11.13 7.80
N ARG A 142 -4.10 10.77 9.07
CA ARG A 142 -4.85 11.35 10.20
C ARG A 142 -4.58 12.84 10.39
N ALA A 143 -3.34 13.29 10.24
CA ALA A 143 -2.99 14.71 10.32
C ALA A 143 -3.69 15.53 9.22
N LEU A 144 -3.91 14.96 8.04
CA LEU A 144 -4.76 15.56 7.01
C LEU A 144 -6.26 15.53 7.35
N GLY A 145 -6.68 14.69 8.29
CA GLY A 145 -8.07 14.54 8.74
C GLY A 145 -8.77 13.29 8.19
N PHE A 146 -8.07 12.36 7.52
CA PHE A 146 -8.68 11.11 7.08
C PHE A 146 -8.99 10.20 8.27
N ILE A 147 -10.16 9.57 8.22
CA ILE A 147 -10.57 8.57 9.20
C ILE A 147 -9.95 7.24 8.77
N ILE A 148 -8.90 6.84 9.50
CA ILE A 148 -8.21 5.56 9.31
C ILE A 148 -8.66 4.62 10.43
N ALA A 149 -9.23 3.47 10.07
CA ALA A 149 -9.61 2.46 11.06
C ALA A 149 -8.35 1.98 11.82
N GLN A 150 -8.31 2.21 13.13
CA GLN A 150 -7.42 1.47 14.01
C GLN A 150 -8.07 0.13 14.30
N GLU A 151 -7.39 -0.97 14.02
CA GLU A 151 -7.59 -2.16 14.85
C GLU A 151 -7.01 -1.83 16.22
N GLU A 152 -7.82 -1.23 17.08
CA GLU A 152 -7.61 -1.29 18.52
C GLU A 152 -7.85 -2.74 18.93
N VAL A 153 -6.77 -3.49 19.15
CA VAL A 153 -6.86 -4.73 19.90
C VAL A 153 -7.08 -4.31 21.36
N ALA A 154 -8.35 -4.23 21.76
CA ALA A 154 -8.75 -4.09 23.15
C ALA A 154 -8.07 -5.22 23.94
N ALA A 155 -7.15 -4.85 24.81
CA ALA A 155 -6.40 -5.75 25.69
C ALA A 155 -7.19 -6.07 26.97
N ASP A 156 -8.50 -6.25 26.86
CA ASP A 156 -9.38 -6.51 28.01
C ASP A 156 -10.29 -7.69 27.68
N GLU A 157 -9.74 -8.91 27.84
CA GLU A 157 -10.49 -10.16 28.11
C GLU A 157 -9.52 -11.33 28.35
N LEU A 158 -8.45 -11.09 29.13
CA LEU A 158 -7.59 -12.15 29.68
C LEU A 158 -7.54 -12.01 31.21
N SER A 159 -8.72 -11.98 31.82
CA SER A 159 -8.90 -12.26 33.25
C SER A 159 -10.30 -12.80 33.50
N ALA A 160 -10.54 -14.06 33.12
CA ALA A 160 -11.57 -14.93 33.71
C ALA A 160 -11.21 -16.39 33.44
#